data_AF-A0A847XPG0-F1
#
_entry.id   AF-A0A847XPG0-F1
#
_cell.length_a   1.000
_cell.length_b   1.000
_cell.length_c   1.000
_cell.angle_alpha   90.00
_cell.angle_beta   90.00
_cell.angle_gamma   90.00
#
_symmetry.space_group_name_H-M   'P 1'
#
loop_
_entity.id
_entity.type
_entity.pdbx_description
1 polymer ?
#
loop_
_entity_poly.entity_id
_entity_poly.type
_entity_poly.pdbx_seq_one_letter_code
_entity_poly.pdbx_strand_id
1 'polypeptide(L)'
;MAVEYENFETDHINNPDFIIEIGDFKPSNDDCYIIDHTYYIKKGYFYCKDSYKFGKWMIQVSGLESDQTHIKLSTNAVGTLVPDMFVCAYVIDFFIRFKLETKGYSVVHASSMSKGGQAFLFPSQSGAGKTSTAIYLAESGYDYLGDD
;
A
#
# COMPACT_ATOMS: atom_id res chain seq x y z
N MET A 1 17.83 8.54 6.23
CA MET A 1 16.62 7.69 6.21
C MET A 1 16.62 7.05 4.85
N ALA A 2 16.58 5.73 4.77
CA ALA A 2 16.32 5.05 3.49
C ALA A 2 14.93 5.46 3.03
N VAL A 3 14.73 5.66 1.73
CA VAL A 3 13.41 5.98 1.20
C VAL A 3 12.62 4.68 1.13
N GLU A 4 11.42 4.66 1.71
CA GLU A 4 10.54 3.49 1.64
C GLU A 4 10.34 3.09 0.16
N TYR A 5 10.58 1.82 -0.16
CA TYR A 5 10.58 1.22 -1.51
C TYR A 5 11.72 1.57 -2.48
N GLU A 6 12.79 2.26 -2.05
CA GLU A 6 13.96 2.58 -2.90
C GLU A 6 14.56 1.33 -3.58
N ASN A 7 14.56 0.19 -2.89
CA ASN A 7 15.05 -1.08 -3.41
C ASN A 7 14.25 -1.64 -4.60
N PHE A 8 13.06 -1.08 -4.89
CA PHE A 8 12.20 -1.48 -6.00
C PHE A 8 12.22 -0.48 -7.17
N GLU A 9 13.08 0.54 -7.13
CA GLU A 9 13.22 1.51 -8.21
C GLU A 9 13.70 0.83 -9.51
N THR A 10 13.07 1.19 -10.63
CA THR A 10 13.40 0.65 -11.95
C THR A 10 13.13 1.67 -13.04
N ASP A 11 13.95 1.66 -14.10
CA ASP A 11 13.80 2.58 -15.25
C ASP A 11 12.51 2.33 -16.03
N HIS A 12 12.00 1.10 -15.99
CA HIS A 12 10.90 0.66 -16.85
C HIS A 12 9.93 -0.26 -16.10
N ILE A 13 8.65 0.08 -16.17
CA ILE A 13 7.54 -0.75 -15.68
C ILE A 13 6.54 -1.00 -16.80
N ASN A 14 6.12 -2.26 -16.95
CA ASN A 14 5.08 -2.65 -17.91
C ASN A 14 3.82 -3.06 -17.16
N ASN A 15 2.67 -2.54 -17.58
CA ASN A 15 1.34 -2.90 -17.08
C ASN A 15 1.22 -2.85 -15.54
N PRO A 16 1.45 -1.70 -14.90
CA PRO A 16 1.27 -1.59 -13.45
C PRO A 16 -0.20 -1.78 -13.06
N ASP A 17 -0.43 -2.48 -11.94
CA ASP A 17 -1.76 -2.70 -11.36
C ASP A 17 -2.39 -1.40 -10.84
N PHE A 18 -1.54 -0.49 -10.37
CA PHE A 18 -1.95 0.86 -10.05
C PHE A 18 -0.81 1.86 -10.23
N ILE A 19 -1.17 3.12 -10.42
CA ILE A 19 -0.24 4.25 -10.58
C ILE A 19 -0.62 5.32 -9.56
N ILE A 20 0.36 5.85 -8.84
CA ILE A 20 0.17 6.99 -7.93
C ILE A 20 0.90 8.21 -8.49
N GLU A 21 0.15 9.26 -8.75
CA GLU A 21 0.67 10.59 -9.09
C GLU A 21 0.63 11.47 -7.85
N ILE A 22 1.79 11.88 -7.36
CA ILE A 22 1.91 12.77 -6.20
C ILE A 22 2.11 14.20 -6.69
N GLY A 23 1.20 15.09 -6.32
CA GLY A 23 1.24 16.50 -6.71
C GLY A 23 -0.14 17.15 -6.68
N ASP A 24 -0.18 18.46 -6.92
CA ASP A 24 -1.44 19.18 -6.99
C ASP A 24 -2.29 18.73 -8.18
N PHE A 25 -3.59 18.56 -7.93
CA PHE A 25 -4.54 18.17 -8.95
C PHE A 25 -5.92 18.78 -8.70
N LYS A 26 -6.73 18.84 -9.77
CA LYS A 26 -8.15 19.19 -9.69
C LYS A 26 -9.00 17.92 -9.79
N PRO A 27 -9.94 17.66 -8.86
CA PRO A 27 -10.75 16.45 -8.90
C PRO A 27 -11.84 16.51 -9.98
N SER A 28 -12.21 15.35 -10.52
CA SER A 28 -13.32 15.18 -11.48
C SER A 28 -14.63 14.79 -10.78
N ASN A 29 -15.18 15.74 -10.02
CA ASN A 29 -16.36 15.56 -9.18
C ASN A 29 -17.69 15.61 -9.93
N ASP A 30 -17.67 15.72 -11.25
CA ASP A 30 -18.88 15.71 -12.08
C ASP A 30 -19.65 14.40 -11.87
N ASP A 31 -20.98 14.48 -11.79
CA ASP A 31 -21.91 13.35 -11.63
C ASP A 31 -21.61 12.41 -10.44
N CYS A 32 -21.00 12.94 -9.37
CA CYS A 32 -20.75 12.17 -8.15
C CYS A 32 -21.94 12.20 -7.19
N TYR A 33 -22.19 11.07 -6.53
CA TYR A 33 -22.93 11.03 -5.28
C TYR A 33 -22.04 11.57 -4.17
N ILE A 34 -22.61 12.43 -3.32
CA ILE A 34 -21.89 13.02 -2.18
C ILE A 34 -22.38 12.35 -0.90
N ILE A 35 -21.48 11.67 -0.18
CA ILE A 35 -21.74 11.06 1.12
C ILE A 35 -21.06 11.89 2.20
N ASP A 36 -21.77 12.16 3.30
CA ASP A 36 -21.30 12.93 4.47
C ASP A 36 -20.64 14.27 4.12
N HIS A 37 -21.10 14.89 3.03
CA HIS A 37 -20.54 16.13 2.47
C HIS A 37 -19.03 16.07 2.13
N THR A 38 -18.42 14.89 2.17
CA THR A 38 -16.96 14.70 2.16
C THR A 38 -16.51 13.76 1.04
N TYR A 39 -17.26 12.69 0.80
CA TYR A 39 -16.89 11.64 -0.14
C TYR A 39 -17.66 11.80 -1.45
N TYR A 40 -16.93 11.90 -2.55
CA TYR A 40 -17.47 12.00 -3.90
C TYR A 40 -17.28 10.65 -4.58
N ILE A 41 -18.39 9.98 -4.90
CA ILE A 41 -18.38 8.59 -5.36
C ILE A 41 -19.20 8.48 -6.64
N LYS A 42 -18.65 7.77 -7.62
CA LYS A 42 -19.36 7.23 -8.79
C LYS A 42 -18.69 5.92 -9.18
N LYS A 43 -19.23 5.20 -10.16
CA LYS A 43 -18.68 3.91 -10.59
C LYS A 43 -17.17 4.06 -10.93
N GLY A 44 -16.32 3.23 -10.34
CA GLY A 44 -14.87 3.30 -10.58
C GLY A 44 -14.18 4.52 -10.03
N TYR A 45 -14.82 5.35 -9.22
CA TYR A 45 -14.28 6.62 -8.79
C TYR A 45 -14.57 6.90 -7.32
N PHE A 46 -13.53 7.34 -6.63
CA PHE A 46 -13.61 7.84 -5.27
C PHE A 46 -12.76 9.10 -5.16
N TYR A 47 -13.31 10.14 -4.55
CA TYR A 47 -12.52 11.30 -4.14
C TYR A 47 -12.89 11.73 -2.73
N CYS A 48 -11.88 12.10 -1.96
CA CYS A 48 -12.08 12.81 -0.71
C CYS A 48 -10.97 13.83 -0.46
N LYS A 49 -11.31 14.78 0.40
CA LYS A 49 -10.38 15.74 0.98
C LYS A 49 -10.53 15.65 2.48
N ASP A 50 -9.43 15.38 3.18
CA ASP A 50 -9.46 15.19 4.62
C ASP A 50 -8.16 15.68 5.28
N SER A 51 -8.14 15.65 6.61
CA SER A 51 -7.02 16.07 7.41
C SER A 51 -6.97 15.35 8.76
N TYR A 52 -5.77 15.06 9.23
CA TYR A 52 -5.54 14.55 10.57
C TYR A 52 -4.35 15.24 11.22
N LYS A 53 -4.58 15.80 12.41
CA LYS A 53 -3.62 16.68 13.10
C LYS A 53 -3.15 17.80 12.16
N PHE A 54 -1.89 17.78 11.75
CA PHE A 54 -1.27 18.79 10.89
C PHE A 54 -1.21 18.36 9.41
N GLY A 55 -1.50 17.08 9.11
CA GLY A 55 -1.53 16.56 7.76
C GLY A 55 -2.86 16.87 7.07
N LYS A 56 -2.79 17.34 5.83
CA LYS A 56 -3.95 17.56 4.96
C LYS A 56 -3.69 16.86 3.64
N TRP A 57 -4.71 16.20 3.11
CA TRP A 57 -4.60 15.49 1.84
C TRP A 57 -5.86 15.58 1.00
N MET A 58 -5.66 15.38 -0.29
CA MET A 58 -6.70 15.11 -1.28
C MET A 58 -6.30 13.84 -2.00
N ILE A 59 -7.22 12.88 -2.09
CA ILE A 59 -7.02 11.65 -2.84
C ILE A 59 -8.14 11.49 -3.85
N GLN A 60 -7.77 11.21 -5.10
CA GLN A 60 -8.69 10.78 -6.14
C GLN A 60 -8.25 9.40 -6.61
N VAL A 61 -9.18 8.46 -6.66
CA VAL A 61 -8.98 7.11 -7.18
C VAL A 61 -9.90 6.96 -8.38
N SER A 62 -9.36 6.44 -9.48
CA SER A 62 -10.08 6.17 -10.72
C SER A 62 -9.74 4.77 -11.20
N GLY A 63 -10.72 4.05 -11.73
CA GLY A 63 -10.54 2.64 -12.07
C GLY A 63 -10.40 1.75 -10.84
N LEU A 64 -11.19 1.99 -9.78
CA LEU A 64 -11.11 1.20 -8.55
C LEU A 64 -11.40 -0.30 -8.81
N GLU A 65 -12.42 -0.60 -9.61
CA GLU A 65 -12.76 -1.99 -9.99
C GLU A 65 -12.18 -2.43 -11.34
N SER A 66 -11.24 -1.68 -11.93
CA SER A 66 -10.52 -2.10 -13.14
C SER A 66 -9.17 -2.73 -12.82
N ASP A 67 -8.60 -3.45 -13.79
CA ASP A 67 -7.28 -4.07 -13.67
C ASP A 67 -6.22 -3.03 -13.29
N GLN A 68 -6.24 -1.87 -13.95
CA GLN A 68 -5.38 -0.75 -13.62
C GLN A 68 -6.12 0.35 -12.85
N THR A 69 -5.60 0.75 -11.70
CA THR A 69 -6.13 1.86 -10.89
C THR A 69 -5.21 3.08 -10.95
N HIS A 70 -5.79 4.27 -11.06
CA HIS A 70 -5.07 5.54 -11.10
C HIS A 70 -5.40 6.34 -9.85
N ILE A 71 -4.36 6.75 -9.11
CA ILE A 71 -4.49 7.46 -7.85
C ILE A 71 -3.77 8.80 -8.00
N LYS A 72 -4.47 9.90 -7.73
CA LYS A 72 -3.85 11.22 -7.60
C LYS A 72 -3.87 11.61 -6.13
N LEU A 73 -2.73 12.01 -5.61
CA LEU A 73 -2.53 12.35 -4.21
C LEU A 73 -1.86 13.72 -4.08
N SER A 74 -2.52 14.64 -3.39
CA SER A 74 -1.96 15.94 -3.02
C SER A 74 -1.91 16.02 -1.51
N THR A 75 -0.77 16.40 -0.95
CA THR A 75 -0.57 16.58 0.50
C THR A 75 0.10 17.91 0.78
N ASN A 76 -0.13 18.47 1.96
CA ASN A 76 0.68 19.61 2.43
C ASN A 76 2.10 19.16 2.86
N ALA A 77 3.02 20.12 3.03
CA ALA A 77 4.42 19.84 3.40
C ALA A 77 4.57 18.97 4.67
N VAL A 78 3.62 19.04 5.62
CA VAL A 78 3.62 18.17 6.81
C VAL A 78 3.19 16.74 6.47
N GLY A 79 2.22 16.56 5.57
CA GLY A 79 1.91 15.26 4.98
C GLY A 79 3.06 14.69 4.15
N THR A 80 3.88 15.57 3.54
CA THR A 80 5.10 15.19 2.80
C THR A 80 6.31 14.94 3.69
N LEU A 81 6.38 15.52 4.91
CA LEU A 81 7.44 15.31 5.90
C LEU A 81 7.22 14.04 6.75
N VAL A 82 6.03 13.44 6.69
CA VAL A 82 5.74 12.09 7.21
C VAL A 82 5.26 11.18 6.05
N PRO A 83 6.04 11.09 4.94
CA PRO A 83 5.60 10.39 3.74
C PRO A 83 5.46 8.88 4.00
N ASP A 84 6.36 8.30 4.81
CA ASP A 84 6.32 6.89 5.21
C ASP A 84 4.99 6.50 5.87
N MET A 85 4.42 7.38 6.69
CA MET A 85 3.20 7.03 7.41
C MET A 85 1.95 7.19 6.54
N PHE A 86 1.83 8.28 5.77
CA PHE A 86 0.59 8.55 5.04
C PHE A 86 0.59 7.95 3.63
N VAL A 87 1.62 8.22 2.83
CA VAL A 87 1.68 7.79 1.43
C VAL A 87 2.00 6.31 1.36
N CYS A 88 3.04 5.86 2.08
CA CYS A 88 3.47 4.47 2.02
C CYS A 88 2.48 3.55 2.75
N ALA A 89 2.34 3.71 4.07
CA ALA A 89 1.55 2.77 4.87
C ALA A 89 0.03 2.80 4.64
N TYR A 90 -0.57 3.95 4.30
CA TYR A 90 -2.03 4.04 4.14
C TYR A 90 -2.54 4.10 2.70
N VAL A 91 -1.71 4.53 1.74
CA VAL A 91 -2.11 4.56 0.33
C VAL A 91 -1.46 3.41 -0.43
N ILE A 92 -0.13 3.36 -0.52
CA ILE A 92 0.58 2.33 -1.29
C ILE A 92 0.25 0.94 -0.77
N ASP A 93 0.46 0.67 0.52
CA ASP A 93 0.20 -0.66 1.11
C ASP A 93 -1.27 -1.07 1.01
N PHE A 94 -2.21 -0.12 1.17
CA PHE A 94 -3.63 -0.40 0.98
C PHE A 94 -3.90 -0.88 -0.45
N PHE A 95 -3.38 -0.19 -1.46
CA PHE A 95 -3.62 -0.56 -2.86
C PHE A 95 -2.87 -1.83 -3.27
N ILE A 96 -1.69 -2.11 -2.70
CA ILE A 96 -1.02 -3.40 -2.87
C ILE A 96 -1.92 -4.52 -2.35
N ARG A 97 -2.41 -4.41 -1.11
CA ARG A 97 -3.28 -5.43 -0.48
C ARG A 97 -4.60 -5.58 -1.24
N PHE A 98 -5.25 -4.46 -1.55
CA PHE A 98 -6.50 -4.45 -2.31
C PHE A 98 -6.34 -5.15 -3.66
N LYS A 99 -5.27 -4.85 -4.41
CA LYS A 99 -5.02 -5.49 -5.71
C LYS A 99 -4.72 -6.98 -5.58
N LEU A 100 -3.92 -7.39 -4.60
CA LEU A 100 -3.68 -8.80 -4.31
C LEU A 100 -5.00 -9.54 -4.00
N GLU A 101 -5.87 -8.96 -3.17
CA GLU A 101 -7.17 -9.53 -2.84
C GLU A 101 -8.10 -9.64 -4.06
N THR A 102 -8.16 -8.61 -4.92
CA THR A 102 -8.96 -8.67 -6.15
C THR A 102 -8.49 -9.75 -7.14
N LYS A 103 -7.23 -10.17 -7.03
CA LYS A 103 -6.64 -11.27 -7.81
C LYS A 103 -6.78 -12.65 -7.13
N GLY A 104 -7.43 -12.71 -5.97
CA GLY A 104 -7.65 -13.95 -5.22
C GLY A 104 -6.49 -14.37 -4.31
N TYR A 105 -5.56 -13.47 -4.01
CA TYR A 105 -4.50 -13.73 -3.03
C TYR A 105 -4.94 -13.29 -1.62
N SER A 106 -4.57 -14.07 -0.61
CA SER A 106 -4.72 -13.69 0.79
C SER A 106 -3.41 -13.11 1.32
N VAL A 107 -3.46 -11.91 1.89
CA VAL A 107 -2.31 -11.29 2.55
C VAL A 107 -2.25 -11.76 4.01
N VAL A 108 -1.11 -12.33 4.40
CA VAL A 108 -0.88 -12.83 5.76
C VAL A 108 0.32 -12.13 6.36
N HIS A 109 0.13 -11.41 7.47
CA HIS A 109 1.24 -10.84 8.23
C HIS A 109 1.94 -11.96 9.01
N ALA A 110 3.11 -12.39 8.52
CA ALA A 110 3.87 -13.51 9.06
C ALA A 110 5.33 -13.45 8.63
N SER A 111 6.23 -13.99 9.45
CA SER A 111 7.54 -14.38 8.93
C SER A 111 7.40 -15.65 8.11
N SER A 112 8.18 -15.74 7.03
CA SER A 112 8.09 -16.85 6.10
C SER A 112 9.48 -17.37 5.72
N MET A 113 9.59 -18.69 5.75
CA MET A 113 10.82 -19.44 5.43
C MET A 113 10.49 -20.58 4.49
N SER A 114 11.47 -21.08 3.73
CA SER A 114 11.31 -22.31 2.96
C SER A 114 12.45 -23.31 3.15
N LYS A 115 12.14 -24.60 3.05
CA LYS A 115 13.12 -25.68 3.05
C LYS A 115 12.54 -26.91 2.38
N GLY A 116 13.32 -27.55 1.51
CA GLY A 116 12.90 -28.79 0.84
C GLY A 116 11.63 -28.63 0.00
N GLY A 117 11.43 -27.47 -0.62
CA GLY A 117 10.23 -27.16 -1.41
C GLY A 117 8.97 -26.89 -0.60
N GLN A 118 9.05 -26.77 0.72
CA GLN A 118 7.94 -26.41 1.60
C GLN A 118 8.13 -25.00 2.15
N ALA A 119 7.04 -24.24 2.24
CA ALA A 119 7.00 -22.92 2.87
C ALA A 119 6.37 -23.02 4.26
N PHE A 120 6.94 -22.30 5.21
CA PHE A 120 6.50 -22.21 6.60
C PHE A 120 6.14 -20.76 6.89
N LEU A 121 4.94 -20.52 7.41
CA LEU A 121 4.47 -19.20 7.82
C LEU A 121 4.28 -19.17 9.33
N PHE A 122 4.77 -18.10 9.98
CA PHE A 122 4.65 -17.89 11.42
C PHE A 122 3.83 -16.62 11.72
N PRO A 123 2.50 -16.66 11.56
CA PRO A 123 1.64 -15.55 11.91
C PRO A 123 1.62 -15.40 13.44
N SER A 124 2.14 -14.28 13.94
CA SER A 124 2.12 -14.00 15.38
C SER A 124 2.22 -12.52 15.68
N GLN A 125 1.83 -12.14 16.90
CA GLN A 125 1.82 -10.75 17.36
C GLN A 125 3.23 -10.21 17.61
N SER A 126 3.33 -8.89 17.79
CA SER A 126 4.57 -8.25 18.19
C SER A 126 5.09 -8.85 19.51
N GLY A 127 6.39 -9.08 19.60
CA GLY A 127 7.03 -9.70 20.76
C GLY A 127 6.96 -11.23 20.82
N ALA A 128 6.23 -11.90 19.91
CA ALA A 128 6.16 -13.37 19.87
C ALA A 128 7.42 -14.06 19.29
N GLY A 129 8.37 -13.28 18.76
CA GLY A 129 9.67 -13.78 18.29
C GLY A 129 9.77 -14.09 16.79
N LYS A 130 8.85 -13.60 15.93
CA LYS A 130 8.88 -13.82 14.45
C LYS A 130 10.25 -13.66 13.83
N THR A 131 10.84 -12.49 14.04
CA THR A 131 12.13 -12.12 13.47
C THR A 131 13.26 -12.99 14.05
N SER A 132 13.25 -13.25 15.35
CA SER A 132 14.24 -14.13 15.98
C SER A 132 14.17 -15.55 15.45
N THR A 133 12.97 -16.10 15.26
CA THR A 133 12.76 -17.42 14.65
C THR A 133 13.20 -17.42 13.18
N ALA A 134 12.87 -16.40 12.41
CA ALA A 134 13.27 -16.29 11.01
C ALA A 134 14.80 -16.27 10.84
N ILE A 135 15.49 -15.45 11.65
CA ILE A 135 16.97 -15.37 11.66
C ILE A 135 17.58 -16.71 12.04
N TYR A 136 17.12 -17.34 13.12
CA TYR A 136 17.62 -18.64 13.55
C TYR A 136 17.44 -19.73 12.49
N LEU A 137 16.29 -19.75 11.81
CA LEU A 137 16.02 -20.71 10.74
C LEU A 137 16.89 -20.43 9.51
N ALA A 138 17.12 -19.16 9.17
CA ALA A 138 18.02 -18.78 8.09
C ALA A 138 19.45 -19.27 8.36
N GLU A 139 19.97 -19.06 9.58
CA GLU A 139 21.26 -19.59 10.03
C GLU A 139 21.31 -21.13 10.00
N SER A 140 20.16 -21.78 10.20
CA SER A 140 20.00 -23.24 10.15
C SER A 140 19.79 -23.79 8.71
N GLY A 141 20.05 -22.97 7.70
CA GLY A 141 19.98 -23.34 6.28
C GLY A 141 18.55 -23.49 5.75
N TYR A 142 17.62 -22.67 6.25
CA TYR A 142 16.35 -22.40 5.57
C TYR A 142 16.52 -21.16 4.67
N ASP A 143 15.78 -21.10 3.58
CA ASP A 143 15.74 -19.93 2.72
C ASP A 143 14.75 -18.91 3.28
N TYR A 144 15.19 -17.66 3.44
CA TYR A 144 14.34 -16.55 3.90
C TYR A 144 13.42 -16.08 2.76
N LEU A 145 12.11 -16.00 3.03
CA LEU A 145 11.14 -15.51 2.06
C LEU A 145 10.66 -14.08 2.38
N GLY A 146 10.56 -13.73 3.66
CA GLY A 146 10.12 -12.41 4.11
C GLY A 146 9.77 -12.38 5.59
N ASP A 147 9.70 -11.17 6.15
CA ASP A 147 9.22 -10.87 7.51
C ASP A 147 8.38 -9.60 7.41
N ASP A 148 7.28 -9.59 8.16
CA ASP A 148 6.18 -8.60 8.15
C ASP A 148 5.38 -8.53 6.83
#